data_AF-A0A7S0Y4R1-F1
#
_entry.id   AF-A0A7S0Y4R1-F1
#
_cell.length_a   1.000
_cell.length_b   1.000
_cell.length_c   1.000
_cell.angle_alpha   90.00
_cell.angle_beta   90.00
_cell.angle_gamma   90.00
#
_symmetry.space_group_name_H-M   'P 1'
#
loop_
_entity.id
_entity.type
_entity.pdbx_description
1 polymer ?
#
loop_
_entity_poly.entity_id
_entity_poly.type
_entity_poly.pdbx_seq_one_letter_code
_entity_poly.pdbx_strand_id
1 'polypeptide(L)'
;RREVVELLGQMGAKANAKYVRVVDFMRTYDRFRTGYMTYAEFRRGLEACACFHDVTESEHEALLHLFKEATGARPYSARGPYARDFQRVCYACFCEAIQPSGDPVPPMEEGLQQLLAQIPRHGGGSPKRPAFSARRLR
;
A
#
# COMPACT_ATOMS: atom_id res chain seq x y z
N ARG A 1 12.88 -12.35 3.39
CA ARG A 1 12.03 -11.81 4.49
C ARG A 1 12.63 -10.55 5.10
N ARG A 2 13.88 -10.57 5.58
CA ARG A 2 14.57 -9.38 6.10
C ARG A 2 14.63 -8.21 5.10
N GLU A 3 14.98 -8.50 3.85
CA GLU A 3 15.02 -7.50 2.75
C GLU A 3 13.69 -6.76 2.58
N VAL A 4 12.56 -7.45 2.69
CA VAL A 4 11.22 -6.84 2.54
C VAL A 4 10.88 -5.96 3.74
N VAL A 5 11.30 -6.35 4.94
CA VAL A 5 11.13 -5.52 6.15
C VAL A 5 11.95 -4.23 6.02
N GLU A 6 13.19 -4.33 5.52
CA GLU A 6 14.05 -3.17 5.26
C GLU A 6 13.45 -2.27 4.18
N LEU A 7 12.95 -2.84 3.07
CA LEU A 7 12.22 -2.11 2.03
C LEU A 7 11.04 -1.33 2.60
N LEU A 8 10.15 -1.97 3.37
CA LEU A 8 8.98 -1.32 3.96
C LEU A 8 9.38 -0.21 4.94
N GLY A 9 10.45 -0.42 5.73
CA GLY A 9 11.02 0.61 6.60
C GLY A 9 11.53 1.83 5.82
N GLN A 10 12.26 1.60 4.74
CA GLN A 10 12.75 2.66 3.85
C GLN A 10 11.60 3.42 3.18
N MET A 11 10.57 2.72 2.71
CA MET A 11 9.38 3.35 2.12
C MET A 11 8.65 4.22 3.16
N GLY A 12 8.48 3.73 4.38
CA GLY A 12 7.91 4.51 5.49
C GLY A 12 8.73 5.77 5.80
N ALA A 13 10.06 5.62 5.90
CA ALA A 13 10.97 6.75 6.11
C ALA A 13 10.85 7.81 5.00
N LYS A 14 10.84 7.39 3.73
CA LYS A 14 10.67 8.28 2.56
C LYS A 14 9.33 9.04 2.61
N ALA A 15 8.23 8.34 2.90
CA ALA A 15 6.90 8.96 2.98
C ALA A 15 6.82 9.98 4.12
N ASN A 16 7.35 9.64 5.29
CA ASN A 16 7.37 10.53 6.46
C ASN A 16 8.27 11.76 6.25
N ALA A 17 9.46 11.58 5.69
CA ALA A 17 10.37 12.68 5.38
C ALA A 17 9.76 13.71 4.41
N LYS A 18 8.90 13.24 3.49
CA LYS A 18 8.19 14.09 2.51
C LYS A 18 6.81 14.56 3.00
N TYR A 19 6.40 14.20 4.22
CA TYR A 19 5.06 14.47 4.78
C TYR A 19 3.92 14.03 3.85
N VAL A 20 4.11 12.92 3.14
CA VAL A 20 3.11 12.36 2.22
C VAL A 20 2.29 11.31 2.93
N ARG A 21 0.95 11.42 2.83
CA ARG A 21 0.02 10.37 3.27
C ARG A 21 -0.23 9.39 2.14
N VAL A 22 0.51 8.28 2.12
CA VAL A 22 0.44 7.29 1.02
C VAL A 22 -0.98 6.76 0.81
N VAL A 23 -1.72 6.55 1.90
CA VAL A 23 -3.10 6.06 1.87
C VAL A 23 -4.04 6.96 1.05
N ASP A 24 -3.79 8.27 0.97
CA ASP A 24 -4.66 9.18 0.23
C ASP A 24 -4.47 9.06 -1.29
N PHE A 25 -3.28 8.66 -1.76
CA PHE A 25 -3.02 8.34 -3.17
C PHE A 25 -3.66 7.01 -3.54
N MET A 26 -3.45 5.98 -2.70
CA MET A 26 -3.98 4.63 -2.94
C MET A 26 -5.51 4.60 -2.93
N ARG A 27 -6.15 5.32 -2.01
CA ARG A 27 -7.62 5.36 -1.91
C ARG A 27 -8.34 5.90 -3.15
N THR A 28 -7.65 6.59 -4.05
CA THR A 28 -8.24 7.04 -5.32
C THR A 28 -8.63 5.87 -6.24
N TYR A 29 -7.98 4.71 -6.08
CA TYR A 29 -8.24 3.49 -6.85
C TYR A 29 -9.22 2.51 -6.18
N ASP A 30 -9.59 2.76 -4.91
CA ASP A 30 -10.50 1.90 -4.13
C ASP A 30 -11.79 2.66 -3.80
N ARG A 31 -12.61 2.88 -4.83
CA ARG A 31 -13.86 3.67 -4.73
C ARG A 31 -14.80 3.18 -3.62
N PHE A 32 -14.83 1.87 -3.38
CA PHE A 32 -15.71 1.24 -2.39
C PHE A 32 -15.06 1.06 -1.02
N ARG A 33 -13.85 1.60 -0.79
CA ARG A 33 -13.14 1.56 0.50
C ARG A 33 -12.97 0.12 1.02
N THR A 34 -12.77 -0.84 0.12
CA THR A 34 -12.61 -2.25 0.46
C THR A 34 -11.29 -2.56 1.13
N GLY A 35 -10.29 -1.68 0.97
CA GLY A 35 -8.90 -1.93 1.40
C GLY A 35 -8.08 -2.74 0.39
N TYR A 36 -8.66 -3.04 -0.77
CA TYR A 36 -8.06 -3.83 -1.83
C TYR A 36 -8.16 -3.14 -3.19
N MET A 37 -7.19 -3.40 -4.06
CA MET A 37 -7.17 -2.97 -5.47
C MET A 37 -6.46 -3.99 -6.34
N THR A 38 -6.50 -3.85 -7.65
CA THR A 38 -5.68 -4.68 -8.56
C THR A 38 -4.20 -4.31 -8.46
N TYR A 39 -3.30 -5.23 -8.81
CA TYR A 39 -1.86 -4.96 -8.82
C TYR A 39 -1.48 -3.85 -9.80
N ALA A 40 -2.14 -3.78 -10.96
CA ALA A 40 -1.94 -2.67 -11.90
C ALA A 40 -2.29 -1.31 -11.28
N GLU A 41 -3.40 -1.22 -10.54
CA GLU A 41 -3.77 0.00 -9.80
C GLU A 41 -2.78 0.31 -8.67
N PHE A 42 -2.34 -0.73 -7.94
CA PHE A 42 -1.36 -0.58 -6.87
C PHE A 42 -0.02 -0.02 -7.38
N ARG A 43 0.48 -0.57 -8.49
CA ARG A 43 1.69 -0.09 -9.15
C ARG A 43 1.53 1.37 -9.58
N ARG A 44 0.43 1.71 -10.26
CA ARG A 44 0.13 3.10 -10.64
C ARG A 44 0.02 4.04 -9.43
N GLY A 45 -0.53 3.56 -8.32
CA GLY A 45 -0.62 4.32 -7.07
C GLY A 45 0.75 4.58 -6.43
N LEU A 46 1.68 3.62 -6.52
CA LEU A 46 3.08 3.82 -6.09
C LEU A 46 3.79 4.84 -6.98
N GLU A 47 3.67 4.70 -8.31
CA GLU A 47 4.25 5.62 -9.29
C GLU A 47 3.69 7.04 -9.15
N ALA A 48 2.40 7.17 -8.81
CA ALA A 48 1.76 8.45 -8.52
C ALA A 48 2.20 9.06 -7.18
N CYS A 49 2.74 8.27 -6.24
CA CYS A 49 3.39 8.85 -5.07
C CYS A 49 4.71 9.47 -5.49
N ALA A 50 4.88 10.78 -5.24
CA ALA A 50 6.15 11.49 -5.41
C ALA A 50 7.32 10.88 -4.58
N CYS A 51 7.02 9.90 -3.73
CA CYS A 51 7.93 9.24 -2.82
C CYS A 51 8.50 7.90 -3.31
N PHE A 52 7.90 7.24 -4.31
CA PHE A 52 8.18 5.83 -4.67
C PHE A 52 8.49 5.59 -6.15
N HIS A 53 9.02 6.59 -6.86
CA HIS A 53 9.39 6.45 -8.28
C HIS A 53 10.60 5.53 -8.51
N ASP A 54 11.36 5.21 -7.46
CA ASP A 54 12.58 4.39 -7.51
C ASP A 54 12.35 2.93 -7.09
N VAL A 55 11.09 2.52 -6.89
CA VAL A 55 10.75 1.12 -6.60
C VAL A 55 11.00 0.27 -7.85
N THR A 56 11.85 -0.74 -7.69
CA THR A 56 12.26 -1.65 -8.75
C THR A 56 11.21 -2.73 -9.01
N GLU A 57 11.31 -3.42 -10.15
CA GLU A 57 10.36 -4.48 -10.52
C GLU A 57 10.38 -5.66 -9.54
N SER A 58 11.55 -6.01 -9.00
CA SER A 58 11.70 -7.08 -7.98
C SER A 58 11.10 -6.67 -6.64
N GLU A 59 11.19 -5.39 -6.25
CA GLU A 59 10.54 -4.88 -5.05
C GLU A 59 9.01 -4.85 -5.22
N HIS A 60 8.52 -4.45 -6.39
CA HIS A 60 7.10 -4.54 -6.70
C HIS A 60 6.58 -5.98 -6.63
N GLU A 61 7.34 -6.96 -7.13
CA GLU A 61 7.02 -8.38 -7.01
C GLU A 61 7.00 -8.83 -5.54
N ALA A 62 7.99 -8.41 -4.74
CA ALA A 62 8.02 -8.72 -3.31
C ALA A 62 6.79 -8.15 -2.56
N LEU A 63 6.39 -6.91 -2.87
CA LEU A 63 5.19 -6.27 -2.32
C LEU A 63 3.92 -7.02 -2.74
N LEU A 64 3.80 -7.40 -4.01
CA LEU A 64 2.68 -8.19 -4.52
C LEU A 64 2.59 -9.53 -3.78
N HIS A 65 3.70 -10.25 -3.64
CA HIS A 65 3.73 -11.53 -2.95
C HIS A 65 3.30 -11.42 -1.48
N LEU A 66 3.63 -10.29 -0.83
CA LEU A 66 3.34 -10.08 0.58
C LEU A 66 1.89 -9.64 0.83
N PHE A 67 1.36 -8.76 -0.01
CA PHE A 67 0.05 -8.14 0.20
C PHE A 67 -1.04 -8.68 -0.71
N LYS A 68 -0.78 -9.70 -1.55
CA LYS A 68 -1.83 -10.33 -2.35
C LYS A 68 -2.94 -10.89 -1.46
N GLU A 69 -4.19 -10.70 -1.89
CA GLU A 69 -5.36 -11.29 -1.25
C GLU A 69 -5.30 -12.82 -1.43
N ALA A 70 -5.26 -13.56 -0.31
CA ALA A 70 -5.25 -15.02 -0.32
C ALA A 70 -6.56 -15.61 -0.86
N THR A 71 -7.66 -14.89 -0.64
CA THR A 71 -9.03 -15.37 -0.81
C THR A 71 -9.75 -14.59 -1.92
N GLY A 72 -9.23 -14.68 -3.14
CA GLY A 72 -9.91 -14.16 -4.32
C GLY A 72 -10.28 -15.29 -5.27
N ALA A 73 -11.57 -15.49 -5.53
CA ALA A 73 -11.99 -16.11 -6.78
C ALA A 73 -11.35 -15.29 -7.90
N ARG A 74 -10.33 -15.85 -8.55
CA ARG A 74 -9.62 -15.17 -9.63
C ARG A 74 -10.68 -14.73 -10.64
N PRO A 75 -10.82 -13.43 -10.94
CA PRO A 75 -11.71 -13.02 -12.02
C PRO A 75 -11.29 -13.77 -13.29
N TYR A 76 -12.21 -13.98 -14.22
CA TYR A 76 -11.88 -14.72 -15.45
C TYR A 76 -10.67 -14.10 -16.19
N SER A 77 -10.48 -12.78 -16.04
CA SER A 77 -9.33 -11.99 -16.51
C SER A 77 -8.00 -12.30 -15.81
N ALA A 78 -8.00 -12.95 -14.65
CA ALA A 78 -6.81 -13.42 -13.94
C ALA A 78 -6.31 -14.79 -14.44
N ARG A 79 -6.73 -15.21 -15.65
CA ARG A 79 -6.18 -16.33 -16.41
C ARG A 79 -5.43 -15.79 -17.63
N GLY A 80 -4.26 -16.35 -17.93
CA GLY A 80 -3.43 -15.92 -19.06
C GLY A 80 -2.31 -14.94 -18.67
N PRO A 81 -1.61 -14.36 -19.66
CA PRO A 81 -0.35 -13.63 -19.44
C PRO A 81 -0.49 -12.38 -18.56
N TYR A 82 -1.70 -11.80 -18.47
CA TYR A 82 -2.00 -10.61 -17.67
C TYR A 82 -2.53 -10.93 -16.27
N ALA A 83 -2.51 -12.20 -15.85
CA ALA A 83 -3.07 -12.61 -14.56
C ALA A 83 -2.48 -11.84 -13.36
N ARG A 84 -1.22 -11.45 -13.47
CA ARG A 84 -0.51 -10.66 -12.47
C ARG A 84 -1.18 -9.30 -12.23
N ASP A 85 -1.57 -8.60 -13.30
CA ASP A 85 -2.13 -7.25 -13.23
C ASP A 85 -3.48 -7.22 -12.52
N PHE A 86 -4.24 -8.31 -12.65
CA PHE A 86 -5.54 -8.49 -11.99
C PHE A 86 -5.46 -9.15 -10.61
N GLN A 87 -4.26 -9.49 -10.12
CA GLN A 87 -4.09 -9.99 -8.77
C GLN A 87 -4.50 -8.90 -7.78
N ARG A 88 -5.40 -9.25 -6.84
CA ARG A 88 -5.84 -8.30 -5.81
C ARG A 88 -4.79 -8.16 -4.71
N VAL A 89 -4.58 -6.93 -4.25
CA VAL A 89 -3.58 -6.52 -3.26
C VAL A 89 -4.26 -5.73 -2.14
N CYS A 90 -3.99 -6.09 -0.88
CA CYS A 90 -4.41 -5.33 0.31
C CYS A 90 -3.54 -4.07 0.46
N TYR A 91 -3.85 -3.01 -0.29
CA TYR A 91 -3.12 -1.74 -0.18
C TYR A 91 -3.28 -1.11 1.21
N ALA A 92 -4.41 -1.35 1.90
CA ALA A 92 -4.64 -0.82 3.23
C ALA A 92 -3.64 -1.40 4.24
N CYS A 93 -3.40 -2.72 4.16
CA CYS A 93 -2.39 -3.41 4.95
C CYS A 93 -0.99 -2.83 4.66
N PHE A 94 -0.69 -2.59 3.38
CA PHE A 94 0.57 -1.97 2.96
C PHE A 94 0.72 -0.55 3.53
N CYS A 95 -0.29 0.30 3.43
CA CYS A 95 -0.24 1.67 3.94
C CYS A 95 -0.05 1.68 5.46
N GLU A 96 -0.77 0.82 6.18
CA GLU A 96 -0.63 0.70 7.63
C GLU A 96 0.74 0.15 8.03
N ALA A 97 1.35 -0.71 7.22
CA ALA A 97 2.70 -1.22 7.45
C ALA A 97 3.75 -0.11 7.43
N ILE A 98 3.72 0.74 6.39
CA ILE A 98 4.76 1.76 6.17
C ILE A 98 4.46 3.07 6.91
N GLN A 99 3.18 3.37 7.14
CA GLN A 99 2.74 4.63 7.69
C GLN A 99 1.43 4.45 8.48
N PRO A 100 1.50 3.92 9.72
CA PRO A 100 0.33 3.69 10.56
C PRO A 100 -0.53 4.94 10.70
N SER A 101 -1.79 4.82 10.28
CA SER A 101 -2.70 5.95 10.13
C SER A 101 -3.97 5.81 10.96
N GLY A 102 -4.23 4.61 11.50
CA GLY A 102 -5.48 4.27 12.19
C GLY A 102 -6.69 4.21 11.24
N ASP A 103 -6.45 4.28 9.93
CA ASP A 103 -7.48 4.03 8.93
C ASP A 103 -7.92 2.55 9.00
N PRO A 104 -9.19 2.20 8.73
CA PRO A 104 -9.64 0.80 8.78
C PRO A 104 -8.83 -0.09 7.83
N VAL A 105 -8.38 -1.23 8.35
CA VAL A 105 -7.61 -2.23 7.59
C VAL A 105 -8.36 -3.56 7.62
N PRO A 106 -8.42 -4.31 6.50
CA PRO A 106 -8.92 -5.69 6.51
C PRO A 106 -8.16 -6.57 7.51
N PRO A 107 -8.78 -7.65 8.02
CA PRO A 107 -8.10 -8.61 8.86
C PRO A 107 -6.91 -9.21 8.11
N MET A 108 -5.76 -9.19 8.77
CA MET A 108 -4.50 -9.63 8.21
C MET A 108 -4.15 -11.02 8.73
N GLU A 109 -3.60 -11.90 7.89
CA GLU A 109 -3.10 -13.19 8.37
C GLU A 109 -2.02 -12.99 9.44
N GLU A 110 -2.03 -13.86 10.47
CA GLU A 110 -1.16 -13.72 11.64
C GLU A 110 0.33 -13.69 11.25
N GLY A 111 0.76 -14.50 10.29
CA GLY A 111 2.14 -14.51 9.81
C GLY A 111 2.56 -13.19 9.16
N LEU A 112 1.64 -12.50 8.49
CA LEU A 112 1.90 -11.17 7.95
C LEU A 112 1.98 -10.15 9.09
N GLN A 113 1.08 -10.20 10.08
CA GLN A 113 1.12 -9.31 11.25
C GLN A 113 2.46 -9.40 11.99
N GLN A 114 2.94 -10.63 12.25
CA GLN A 114 4.22 -10.88 12.90
C GLN A 114 5.41 -10.36 12.07
N LEU A 115 5.33 -10.40 10.74
CA LEU A 115 6.35 -9.81 9.88
C LEU A 115 6.33 -8.28 9.93
N LEU A 116 5.15 -7.67 9.84
CA LEU A 116 5.01 -6.21 9.86
C LEU A 116 5.41 -5.59 11.21
N ALA A 117 5.29 -6.35 12.30
CA ALA A 117 5.76 -5.93 13.62
C ALA A 117 7.29 -5.73 13.69
N GLN A 118 8.05 -6.28 12.74
CA GLN A 118 9.51 -6.16 12.68
C GLN A 118 9.99 -4.89 11.95
N ILE A 119 9.08 -4.13 11.35
CA ILE A 119 9.43 -2.93 10.59
C ILE A 119 9.91 -1.83 11.55
N PRO A 120 11.12 -1.25 11.34
CA PRO A 120 11.59 -0.12 12.11
C PRO A 120 10.64 1.08 11.96
N ARG A 121 10.01 1.49 13.06
CA ARG A 121 9.08 2.63 13.04
C ARG A 121 9.83 3.91 13.43
N HIS A 122 10.07 4.77 12.44
CA HIS A 122 10.57 6.12 12.71
C HIS A 122 9.43 6.96 13.30
N GLY A 123 9.67 7.64 14.42
CA GLY A 123 8.68 8.23 15.34
C GLY A 123 7.78 9.37 14.82
N GLY A 124 7.50 9.45 13.53
CA GLY A 124 6.44 10.28 12.97
C GLY A 124 5.32 9.39 12.46
N GLY A 125 4.17 9.39 13.14
CA GLY A 125 2.95 8.81 12.56
C GLY A 125 2.59 9.53 11.26
N SER A 126 1.65 8.97 10.47
CA SER A 126 1.22 9.66 9.24
C SER A 126 0.86 11.12 9.55
N PRO A 127 1.22 12.09 8.69
CA PRO A 127 0.73 13.46 8.81
C PRO A 127 -0.79 13.43 9.01
N LYS A 128 -1.34 14.24 9.92
CA LYS A 128 -2.80 14.26 10.12
C LYS A 128 -3.46 14.62 8.79
N ARG A 129 -4.59 13.98 8.47
CA ARG A 129 -5.42 14.39 7.32
C ARG A 129 -5.64 15.90 7.46
N PRO A 130 -5.29 16.72 6.45
CA PRO A 130 -5.62 18.13 6.52
C PRO A 130 -7.13 18.24 6.73
N ALA A 131 -7.54 19.05 7.71
CA ALA A 131 -8.94 19.38 7.85
C ALA A 131 -9.36 20.02 6.53
N PHE A 132 -10.27 19.38 5.79
CA PHE A 132 -10.81 19.95 4.57
C PHE A 132 -11.54 21.25 4.95
N SER A 133 -10.84 22.37 4.92
CA SER A 133 -11.45 23.68 4.74
C SER A 133 -11.97 23.67 3.31
N ALA A 134 -13.28 23.49 3.16
CA ALA A 134 -13.99 23.63 1.91
C ALA A 134 -13.85 25.07 1.37
N ARG A 135 -12.68 25.43 0.82
CA ARG A 135 -12.61 26.50 -0.15
C ARG A 135 -13.10 25.92 -1.47
N ARG A 136 -14.39 26.14 -1.71
CA ARG A 136 -14.97 26.16 -3.05
C ARG A 136 -14.04 26.98 -3.93
N LEU A 137 -13.37 26.33 -4.88
CA LEU A 137 -12.89 27.04 -6.05
C LEU A 137 -14.15 27.33 -6.89
N ARG A 138 -14.45 28.62 -7.00
CA ARG A 138 -15.39 29.18 -7.96
C ARG A 138 -14.77 29.14 -9.35
#